data_AF-A0AAW1VC68-F1
#
_entry.id   AF-A0AAW1VC68-F1
#
_cell.length_a   1.000
_cell.length_b   1.000
_cell.length_c   1.000
_cell.angle_alpha   90.00
_cell.angle_beta   90.00
_cell.angle_gamma   90.00
#
_symmetry.space_group_name_H-M   'P 1'
#
loop_
_entity.id
_entity.type
_entity.pdbx_description
1 polymer ?
#
loop_
_entity_poly.entity_id
_entity_poly.type
_entity_poly.pdbx_seq_one_letter_code
_entity_poly.pdbx_strand_id
1 'polypeptide(L)'
;MADIKSLEHPTLKVPYEILNKKFRITQKNIDREISHIQAASSEIENSLSQQNVKARDISSLLGGMAEKLQVLKRKAEEGISEELSSSNVCKKRLDHLKEHAEAVTNPDVSLGVLNQWKRKRLDRMVVEYFLRNGYYNAAITLAERSGIKDLTNIDIFMTSRDVEKSLANHETLKCLAWCHDNKSKLRKLKSNMEFNIRLQEFIELVRVDKRMDAIKHARKYFGNFEDEHLPQIQRVMALLAFPVDTQLSPYKSLFNESRWDTLIEEFRQENYRLFQLASQSVFAVALQAGLSALKTPYPFITLNLKHYIHFEPILK
;
A
#
# COMPACT_ATOMS: atom_id res chain seq x y z
N MET A 1 19.43 -7.37 -18.71
CA MET A 1 19.54 -6.16 -17.85
C MET A 1 18.20 -5.42 -17.68
N ALA A 2 17.33 -5.38 -18.70
CA ALA A 2 15.99 -4.77 -18.59
C ALA A 2 15.06 -5.49 -17.59
N ASP A 3 15.08 -6.83 -17.53
CA ASP A 3 14.19 -7.63 -16.67
C ASP A 3 14.47 -7.49 -15.17
N ILE A 4 15.73 -7.29 -14.76
CA ILE A 4 16.05 -7.04 -13.35
C ILE A 4 15.52 -5.66 -12.95
N LYS A 5 15.65 -4.65 -13.82
CA LYS A 5 15.14 -3.30 -13.54
C LYS A 5 13.62 -3.27 -13.39
N SER A 6 12.88 -4.05 -14.19
CA SER A 6 11.41 -4.12 -14.08
C SER A 6 10.94 -4.92 -12.86
N LEU A 7 11.56 -6.07 -12.58
CA LEU A 7 11.17 -6.95 -11.46
C LEU A 7 11.61 -6.42 -10.09
N GLU A 8 12.65 -5.59 -10.04
CA GLU A 8 13.16 -4.96 -8.81
C GLU A 8 12.54 -3.57 -8.54
N HIS A 9 11.71 -3.04 -9.44
CA HIS A 9 11.07 -1.74 -9.23
C HIS A 9 10.27 -1.65 -7.91
N PRO A 10 9.43 -2.64 -7.56
CA PRO A 10 8.74 -2.66 -6.27
C PRO A 10 9.66 -2.64 -5.05
N THR A 11 10.88 -3.19 -5.19
CA THR A 11 11.88 -3.24 -4.11
C THR A 11 12.23 -1.83 -3.63
N LEU A 12 12.36 -0.87 -4.54
CA LEU A 12 12.68 0.52 -4.22
C LEU A 12 11.43 1.41 -4.09
N LYS A 13 10.40 1.16 -4.89
CA LYS A 13 9.22 2.02 -4.96
C LYS A 13 8.44 2.03 -3.65
N VAL A 14 8.17 0.85 -3.10
CA VAL A 14 7.40 0.69 -1.87
C VAL A 14 8.01 1.43 -0.67
N PRO A 15 9.29 1.23 -0.30
CA PRO A 15 9.88 1.90 0.85
C PRO A 15 10.01 3.41 0.63
N TYR A 16 10.23 3.85 -0.63
CA TYR A 16 10.19 5.28 -0.98
C TYR A 16 8.81 5.89 -0.74
N GLU A 17 7.73 5.19 -1.12
CA GLU A 17 6.37 5.67 -0.87
C GLU A 17 6.02 5.73 0.63
N ILE A 18 6.57 4.81 1.44
CA ILE A 18 6.46 4.87 2.90
C ILE A 18 7.21 6.09 3.45
N LEU A 19 8.47 6.28 3.05
CA LEU A 19 9.28 7.42 3.47
C LEU A 19 8.60 8.75 3.12
N ASN A 20 8.11 8.89 1.87
CA ASN A 20 7.40 10.08 1.42
C ASN A 20 6.07 10.30 2.20
N LYS A 21 5.36 9.22 2.56
CA LYS A 21 4.17 9.33 3.41
C LYS A 21 4.54 9.85 4.80
N LYS A 22 5.56 9.29 5.45
CA LYS A 22 6.04 9.73 6.75
C LYS A 22 6.51 11.18 6.73
N PHE A 23 7.36 11.53 5.78
CA PHE A 23 7.86 12.89 5.58
C PHE A 23 6.73 13.92 5.50
N ARG A 24 5.68 13.66 4.70
CA ARG A 24 4.53 14.57 4.59
C ARG A 24 3.71 14.68 5.88
N ILE A 25 3.59 13.58 6.62
CA ILE A 25 2.87 13.58 7.91
C ILE A 25 3.67 14.38 8.94
N THR A 26 4.98 14.12 9.06
CA THR A 26 5.89 14.87 9.92
C THR A 26 5.86 16.36 9.60
N GLN A 27 6.03 16.72 8.33
CA GLN A 27 6.01 18.11 7.88
C GLN A 27 4.69 18.80 8.27
N LYS A 28 3.54 18.17 7.98
CA LYS A 28 2.23 18.71 8.35
C LYS A 28 2.06 18.87 9.86
N ASN A 29 2.59 17.95 10.65
CA ASN A 29 2.53 18.02 12.10
C ASN A 29 3.42 19.15 12.65
N ILE A 30 4.62 19.31 12.11
CA ILE A 30 5.53 20.40 12.47
C ILE A 30 4.91 21.76 12.09
N ASP A 31 4.39 21.91 10.86
CA ASP A 31 3.76 23.16 10.40
C ASP A 31 2.59 23.60 11.29
N ARG A 32 1.79 22.62 11.77
CA ARG A 32 0.70 22.87 12.72
C ARG A 32 1.20 23.39 14.06
N GLU A 33 2.23 22.76 14.62
CA GLU A 33 2.79 23.22 15.90
C GLU A 33 3.49 24.57 15.77
N ILE A 34 4.16 24.84 14.65
CA ILE A 34 4.70 26.17 14.35
C ILE A 34 3.58 27.21 14.32
N SER A 35 2.44 26.90 13.71
CA SER A 35 1.27 27.79 13.70
C SER A 35 0.74 28.06 15.11
N HIS A 36 0.72 27.05 15.99
CA HIS A 36 0.33 27.22 17.40
C HIS A 36 1.30 28.09 18.20
N ILE A 37 2.60 28.00 17.90
CA ILE A 37 3.65 28.82 18.52
C ILE A 37 3.53 30.27 18.04
N GLN A 38 3.32 30.49 16.74
CA GLN A 38 3.09 31.83 16.18
C GLN A 38 1.88 32.51 16.84
N ALA A 39 0.76 31.79 16.98
CA ALA A 39 -0.42 32.31 17.66
C ALA A 39 -0.15 32.70 19.12
N ALA A 40 0.58 31.85 19.86
CA ALA A 40 0.98 32.16 21.23
C ALA A 40 1.93 33.36 21.31
N SER A 41 2.82 33.54 20.32
CA SER A 41 3.73 34.69 20.24
C SER A 41 2.95 35.98 20.05
N SER A 42 1.99 35.99 19.13
CA SER A 42 1.12 37.15 18.90
C SER A 42 0.25 37.47 20.12
N GLU A 43 -0.20 36.47 20.88
CA GLU A 43 -0.94 36.69 22.13
C GLU A 43 -0.09 37.38 23.21
N ILE A 44 1.20 37.00 23.31
CA ILE A 44 2.17 37.65 24.19
C ILE A 44 2.41 39.10 23.75
N GLU A 45 2.68 39.34 22.47
CA GLU A 45 2.89 40.68 21.92
C GLU A 45 1.68 41.60 22.16
N ASN A 46 0.47 41.09 21.90
CA ASN A 46 -0.77 41.82 22.15
C ASN A 46 -0.93 42.14 23.64
N SER A 47 -0.64 41.20 24.53
CA SER A 47 -0.72 41.42 25.98
C SER A 47 0.26 42.50 26.42
N LEU A 48 1.49 42.51 25.90
CA LEU A 48 2.52 43.51 26.22
C LEU A 48 2.19 44.93 25.75
N SER A 49 1.31 45.07 24.75
CA SER A 49 0.87 46.38 24.25
C SER A 49 -0.23 47.05 25.10
N GLN A 50 -0.79 46.36 26.10
CA GLN A 50 -1.83 46.90 26.98
C GLN A 50 -1.23 47.69 28.16
N GLN A 51 -1.89 48.77 28.58
CA GLN A 51 -1.38 49.69 29.62
C GLN A 51 -1.40 49.12 31.06
N ASN A 52 -1.89 47.89 31.31
CA ASN A 52 -2.10 47.37 32.66
C ASN A 52 -1.84 45.85 32.78
N VAL A 53 -0.68 45.38 32.32
CA VAL A 53 -0.31 43.96 32.33
C VAL A 53 0.21 43.51 33.70
N LYS A 54 -0.38 42.47 34.27
CA LYS A 54 0.14 41.87 35.52
C LYS A 54 1.27 40.89 35.19
N ALA A 55 2.34 40.90 35.99
CA ALA A 55 3.46 39.97 35.85
C ALA A 55 3.02 38.50 35.86
N ARG A 56 1.98 38.15 36.65
CA ARG A 56 1.39 36.81 36.70
C ARG A 56 0.84 36.34 35.35
N ASP A 57 0.23 37.24 34.60
CA ASP A 57 -0.40 36.92 33.31
C ASP A 57 0.70 36.67 32.26
N ILE A 58 1.76 37.48 32.27
CA ILE A 58 2.96 37.27 31.42
C ILE A 58 3.64 35.94 31.74
N SER A 59 3.83 35.63 33.03
CA SER A 59 4.42 34.35 33.44
C SER A 59 3.57 33.15 32.98
N SER A 60 2.24 33.27 33.02
CA SER A 60 1.33 32.23 32.54
C SER A 60 1.46 32.03 31.02
N LEU A 61 1.51 33.11 30.25
CA LEU A 61 1.65 33.05 28.79
C LEU A 61 3.00 32.46 28.36
N LEU A 62 4.08 32.87 29.03
CA LEU A 62 5.41 32.29 28.80
C LEU A 62 5.47 30.80 29.17
N GLY A 63 4.77 30.40 30.25
CA GLY A 63 4.59 28.99 30.61
C GLY A 63 3.91 28.19 29.50
N GLY A 64 2.79 28.71 28.97
CA GLY A 64 2.09 28.08 27.85
C GLY A 64 2.91 28.02 26.56
N MET A 65 3.72 29.04 26.27
CA MET A 65 4.67 29.03 25.15
C MET A 65 5.74 27.95 25.34
N ALA A 66 6.31 27.83 26.54
CA ALA A 66 7.29 26.81 26.85
C ALA A 66 6.71 25.40 26.65
N GLU A 67 5.48 25.15 27.10
CA GLU A 67 4.78 23.89 26.87
C GLU A 67 4.60 23.58 25.37
N LYS A 68 4.16 24.56 24.57
CA LYS A 68 4.02 24.40 23.11
C LYS A 68 5.36 24.09 22.43
N LEU A 69 6.44 24.74 22.84
CA LEU A 69 7.80 24.46 22.34
C LEU A 69 8.26 23.04 22.70
N GLN A 70 7.95 22.55 23.90
CA GLN A 70 8.24 21.16 24.29
C GLN A 70 7.45 20.16 23.45
N VAL A 71 6.18 20.44 23.15
CA VAL A 71 5.36 19.61 22.26
C VAL A 71 5.93 19.56 20.85
N LEU A 72 6.35 20.72 20.29
CA LEU A 72 7.01 20.77 18.99
C LEU A 72 8.30 19.93 18.99
N LYS A 73 9.17 20.12 19.99
CA LYS A 73 10.42 19.37 20.11
C LYS A 73 10.16 17.86 20.09
N ARG A 74 9.24 17.37 20.95
CA ARG A 74 8.90 15.95 21.02
C ARG A 74 8.38 15.42 19.67
N LYS A 75 7.45 16.14 19.03
CA LYS A 75 6.90 15.73 17.73
C LYS A 75 7.95 15.73 16.61
N ALA A 76 8.89 16.67 16.64
CA ALA A 76 10.00 16.71 15.69
C ALA A 76 10.94 15.52 15.90
N GLU A 77 11.31 15.19 17.14
CA GLU A 77 12.15 14.03 17.46
C GLU A 77 11.49 12.71 17.03
N GLU A 78 10.19 12.54 17.30
CA GLU A 78 9.41 11.38 16.84
C GLU A 78 9.40 11.27 15.31
N GLY A 79 9.08 12.37 14.61
CA GLY A 79 9.05 12.39 13.15
C GLY A 79 10.41 12.10 12.49
N ILE A 80 11.49 12.70 13.02
CA ILE A 80 12.86 12.46 12.54
C ILE A 80 13.25 10.99 12.75
N SER A 81 12.94 10.40 13.90
CA SER A 81 13.21 9.00 14.19
C SER A 81 12.49 8.06 13.21
N GLU A 82 11.21 8.33 12.95
CA GLU A 82 10.42 7.53 12.00
C GLU A 82 10.92 7.63 10.56
N GLU A 83 11.31 8.82 10.13
CA GLU A 83 11.89 9.08 8.81
C GLU A 83 13.25 8.41 8.66
N LEU A 84 14.11 8.49 9.67
CA LEU A 84 15.42 7.85 9.68
C LEU A 84 15.29 6.32 9.56
N SER A 85 14.36 5.72 10.30
CA SER A 85 14.04 4.30 10.20
C SER A 85 13.61 3.90 8.78
N SER A 86 12.69 4.66 8.16
CA SER A 86 12.26 4.37 6.78
C SER A 86 13.34 4.66 5.73
N SER A 87 14.19 5.66 5.95
CA SER A 87 15.35 5.95 5.10
C SER A 87 16.38 4.82 5.16
N ASN A 88 16.61 4.25 6.35
CA ASN A 88 17.50 3.09 6.51
C ASN A 88 16.99 1.86 5.74
N VAL A 89 15.68 1.63 5.68
CA VAL A 89 15.10 0.56 4.84
C VAL A 89 15.38 0.82 3.35
N CYS A 90 15.17 2.05 2.87
CA CYS A 90 15.53 2.44 1.51
C CYS A 90 17.02 2.19 1.23
N LYS A 91 17.90 2.59 2.15
CA LYS A 91 19.34 2.43 2.04
C LYS A 91 19.73 0.95 1.95
N LYS A 92 19.27 0.10 2.88
CA LYS A 92 19.55 -1.34 2.87
C LYS A 92 19.14 -2.01 1.56
N ARG A 93 17.99 -1.63 1.00
CA ARG A 93 17.49 -2.18 -0.27
C ARG A 93 18.29 -1.67 -1.47
N LEU A 94 18.72 -0.41 -1.44
CA LEU A 94 19.62 0.12 -2.46
C LEU A 94 20.98 -0.55 -2.42
N ASP A 95 21.54 -0.73 -1.23
CA ASP A 95 22.83 -1.41 -1.03
C ASP A 95 22.76 -2.86 -1.53
N HIS A 96 21.67 -3.58 -1.24
CA HIS A 96 21.45 -4.91 -1.81
C HIS A 96 21.42 -4.93 -3.35
N LEU A 97 20.88 -3.91 -4.01
CA LEU A 97 20.91 -3.83 -5.47
C LEU A 97 22.30 -3.46 -6.02
N LYS A 98 23.07 -2.65 -5.28
CA LYS A 98 24.46 -2.33 -5.60
C LYS A 98 25.37 -3.55 -5.51
N GLU A 99 25.19 -4.40 -4.49
CA GLU A 99 25.91 -5.68 -4.34
C GLU A 99 25.85 -6.51 -5.62
N HIS A 100 24.68 -6.59 -6.27
CA HIS A 100 24.55 -7.29 -7.55
C HIS A 100 25.18 -6.55 -8.72
N ALA A 101 25.05 -5.22 -8.78
CA ALA A 101 25.69 -4.45 -9.83
C ALA A 101 27.21 -4.67 -9.82
N GLU A 102 27.82 -4.56 -8.64
CA GLU A 102 29.25 -4.78 -8.43
C GLU A 102 29.66 -6.24 -8.73
N ALA A 103 28.86 -7.21 -8.31
CA ALA A 103 29.12 -8.63 -8.58
C ALA A 103 29.05 -9.00 -10.06
N VAL A 104 28.29 -8.25 -10.88
CA VAL A 104 28.20 -8.47 -12.33
C VAL A 104 29.29 -7.71 -13.09
N THR A 105 29.73 -6.55 -12.60
CA THR A 105 30.75 -5.74 -13.29
C THR A 105 32.17 -6.21 -13.03
N ASN A 106 32.44 -6.86 -11.89
CA ASN A 106 33.78 -7.28 -11.51
C ASN A 106 33.99 -8.77 -11.81
N PRO A 107 34.86 -9.14 -12.77
CA PRO A 107 35.14 -10.53 -13.14
C PRO A 107 35.73 -11.38 -12.00
N ASP A 108 36.37 -10.72 -11.02
CA ASP A 108 37.02 -11.37 -9.88
C ASP A 108 36.04 -11.73 -8.75
N VAL A 109 34.76 -11.34 -8.85
CA VAL A 109 33.77 -11.66 -7.82
C VAL A 109 33.42 -13.15 -7.90
N SER A 110 33.66 -13.86 -6.79
CA SER A 110 33.35 -15.27 -6.66
C SER A 110 31.89 -15.57 -7.00
N LEU A 111 31.67 -16.61 -7.82
CA LEU A 111 30.36 -17.19 -8.14
C LEU A 111 29.50 -17.44 -6.88
N GLY A 112 30.13 -17.69 -5.73
CA GLY A 112 29.46 -17.84 -4.43
C GLY A 112 28.69 -16.59 -3.99
N VAL A 113 29.26 -15.40 -4.16
CA VAL A 113 28.61 -14.11 -3.80
C VAL A 113 27.37 -13.88 -4.67
N LEU A 114 27.50 -14.11 -5.98
CA LEU A 114 26.39 -14.00 -6.91
C LEU A 114 25.27 -15.00 -6.60
N ASN A 115 25.62 -16.24 -6.24
CA ASN A 115 24.64 -17.26 -5.86
C ASN A 115 23.94 -16.91 -4.54
N GLN A 116 24.65 -16.36 -3.56
CA GLN A 116 24.05 -15.89 -2.31
C GLN A 116 23.06 -14.74 -2.57
N TRP A 117 23.41 -13.80 -3.44
CA TRP A 117 22.51 -12.71 -3.83
C TRP A 117 21.25 -13.24 -4.52
N LYS A 118 21.41 -14.16 -5.49
CA LYS A 118 20.28 -14.81 -6.17
C LYS A 118 19.36 -15.55 -5.18
N ARG A 119 19.93 -16.18 -4.16
CA ARG A 119 19.16 -16.85 -3.10
C ARG A 119 18.35 -15.85 -2.28
N LYS A 120 18.96 -14.75 -1.81
CA LYS A 120 18.24 -13.67 -1.10
C LYS A 120 17.10 -13.09 -1.94
N ARG A 121 17.34 -12.87 -3.23
CA ARG A 121 16.31 -12.40 -4.17
C ARG A 121 15.15 -13.39 -4.28
N LEU A 122 15.43 -14.67 -4.44
CA LEU A 122 14.41 -15.71 -4.51
C LEU A 122 13.60 -15.77 -3.21
N ASP A 123 14.25 -15.82 -2.05
CA ASP A 123 13.58 -15.86 -0.76
C ASP A 123 12.65 -14.64 -0.59
N ARG A 124 13.10 -13.44 -1.00
CA ARG A 124 12.26 -12.22 -1.01
C ARG A 124 11.03 -12.35 -1.90
N MET A 125 11.17 -12.91 -3.10
CA MET A 125 10.05 -13.15 -4.03
C MET A 125 9.05 -14.16 -3.45
N VAL A 126 9.53 -15.21 -2.78
CA VAL A 126 8.70 -16.22 -2.12
C VAL A 126 7.97 -15.62 -0.91
N VAL A 127 8.64 -14.78 -0.11
CA VAL A 127 8.00 -14.05 0.99
C VAL A 127 6.82 -13.22 0.47
N GLU A 128 7.00 -12.44 -0.59
CA GLU A 128 5.91 -11.65 -1.18
C GLU A 128 4.77 -12.54 -1.68
N TYR A 129 5.08 -13.66 -2.34
CA TYR A 129 4.09 -14.63 -2.78
C TYR A 129 3.27 -15.18 -1.59
N PHE A 130 3.94 -15.57 -0.49
CA PHE A 130 3.26 -16.04 0.71
C PHE A 130 2.35 -14.98 1.31
N LEU A 131 2.79 -13.72 1.40
CA LEU A 131 1.97 -12.62 1.90
C LEU A 131 0.71 -12.40 1.04
N ARG A 132 0.83 -12.46 -0.29
CA ARG A 132 -0.30 -12.30 -1.22
C ARG A 132 -1.32 -13.42 -1.13
N ASN A 133 -0.90 -14.63 -0.76
CA ASN A 133 -1.78 -15.79 -0.60
C ASN A 133 -2.26 -16.00 0.85
N GLY A 134 -1.95 -15.08 1.76
CA GLY A 134 -2.37 -15.18 3.16
C GLY A 134 -1.52 -16.10 4.05
N TYR A 135 -0.40 -16.62 3.55
CA TYR A 135 0.54 -17.46 4.31
C TYR A 135 1.51 -16.62 5.16
N TYR A 136 0.98 -15.75 6.02
CA TYR A 136 1.77 -14.75 6.77
C TYR A 136 2.83 -15.37 7.68
N ASN A 137 2.50 -16.46 8.39
CA ASN A 137 3.46 -17.10 9.29
C ASN A 137 4.66 -17.66 8.52
N ALA A 138 4.42 -18.33 7.39
CA ALA A 138 5.48 -18.85 6.53
C ALA A 138 6.34 -17.71 5.96
N ALA A 139 5.73 -16.59 5.56
CA ALA A 139 6.42 -15.40 5.10
C ALA A 139 7.36 -14.81 6.17
N ILE A 140 6.86 -14.66 7.40
CA ILE A 140 7.63 -14.13 8.54
C ILE A 140 8.80 -15.07 8.87
N THR A 141 8.51 -16.37 9.02
CA THR A 141 9.54 -17.37 9.34
C THR A 141 10.64 -17.43 8.27
N LEU A 142 10.29 -17.36 6.99
CA LEU A 142 11.28 -17.33 5.90
C LEU A 142 12.12 -16.05 5.96
N ALA A 143 11.49 -14.89 6.16
CA ALA A 143 12.19 -13.61 6.24
C ALA A 143 13.18 -13.54 7.43
N GLU A 144 12.81 -14.11 8.56
CA GLU A 144 13.66 -14.21 9.76
C GLU A 144 14.82 -15.16 9.55
N ARG A 145 14.56 -16.39 9.07
CA ARG A 145 15.61 -17.40 8.82
C ARG A 145 16.61 -16.97 7.77
N SER A 146 16.17 -16.28 6.72
CA SER A 146 17.04 -15.77 5.66
C SER A 146 17.66 -14.40 6.00
N GLY A 147 17.29 -13.77 7.12
CA GLY A 147 17.80 -12.46 7.52
C GLY A 147 17.44 -11.33 6.54
N ILE A 148 16.30 -11.43 5.86
CA ILE A 148 15.89 -10.52 4.77
C ILE A 148 14.70 -9.62 5.15
N LYS A 149 14.34 -9.52 6.43
CA LYS A 149 13.17 -8.74 6.89
C LYS A 149 13.16 -7.31 6.30
N ASP A 150 14.29 -6.60 6.33
CA ASP A 150 14.44 -5.25 5.77
C ASP A 150 14.23 -5.16 4.24
N LEU A 151 14.38 -6.29 3.53
CA LEU A 151 14.18 -6.38 2.08
C LEU A 151 12.73 -6.73 1.71
N THR A 152 11.86 -6.99 2.69
CA THR A 152 10.49 -7.46 2.47
C THR A 152 9.46 -6.40 2.85
N ASN A 153 8.24 -6.52 2.31
CA ASN A 153 7.15 -5.57 2.55
C ASN A 153 6.16 -6.09 3.61
N ILE A 154 6.61 -6.92 4.56
CA ILE A 154 5.74 -7.63 5.54
C ILE A 154 4.77 -6.66 6.23
N ASP A 155 5.26 -5.54 6.77
CA ASP A 155 4.44 -4.61 7.55
C ASP A 155 3.25 -4.03 6.76
N ILE A 156 3.43 -3.81 5.44
CA ILE A 156 2.37 -3.32 4.56
C ILE A 156 1.29 -4.39 4.39
N PHE A 157 1.69 -5.64 4.16
CA PHE A 157 0.76 -6.75 4.01
C PHE A 157 0.04 -7.08 5.32
N MET A 158 0.70 -6.90 6.47
CA MET A 158 0.06 -7.03 7.78
C MET A 158 -0.99 -5.94 8.01
N THR A 159 -0.70 -4.70 7.64
CA THR A 159 -1.67 -3.60 7.69
C THR A 159 -2.87 -3.87 6.77
N SER A 160 -2.62 -4.34 5.54
CA SER A 160 -3.67 -4.75 4.58
C SER A 160 -4.55 -5.87 5.17
N ARG A 161 -3.92 -6.90 5.75
CA ARG A 161 -4.60 -8.04 6.36
C ARG A 161 -5.58 -7.60 7.45
N ASP A 162 -5.22 -6.64 8.28
CA ASP A 162 -6.10 -6.17 9.35
C ASP A 162 -7.35 -5.46 8.82
N VAL A 163 -7.23 -4.76 7.68
CA VAL A 163 -8.38 -4.16 6.98
C VAL A 163 -9.21 -5.24 6.31
N GLU A 164 -8.60 -6.20 5.61
CA GLU A 164 -9.29 -7.33 4.97
C GLU A 164 -10.08 -8.15 6.01
N LYS A 165 -9.48 -8.42 7.18
CA LYS A 165 -10.16 -9.12 8.28
C LYS A 165 -11.33 -8.31 8.85
N SER A 166 -11.18 -6.99 8.98
CA SER A 166 -12.27 -6.09 9.40
C SER A 166 -13.44 -6.17 8.42
N LEU A 167 -13.17 -6.09 7.12
CA LEU A 167 -14.21 -6.19 6.09
C LEU A 167 -14.88 -7.58 6.09
N ALA A 168 -14.12 -8.65 6.29
CA ALA A 168 -14.67 -10.01 6.42
C ALA A 168 -15.58 -10.16 7.65
N ASN A 169 -15.37 -9.36 8.69
CA ASN A 169 -16.24 -9.28 9.87
C ASN A 169 -17.39 -8.26 9.71
N HIS A 170 -17.59 -7.73 8.50
CA HIS A 170 -18.58 -6.68 8.19
C HIS A 170 -18.32 -5.34 8.92
N GLU A 171 -17.07 -5.08 9.29
CA GLU A 171 -16.64 -3.84 9.94
C GLU A 171 -15.96 -2.91 8.92
N THR A 172 -16.53 -1.73 8.68
CA THR A 172 -16.06 -0.76 7.67
C THR A 172 -15.03 0.25 8.18
N LEU A 173 -14.93 0.42 9.50
CA LEU A 173 -14.19 1.53 10.11
C LEU A 173 -12.71 1.55 9.73
N LYS A 174 -12.02 0.39 9.76
CA LYS A 174 -10.60 0.31 9.39
C LYS A 174 -10.36 0.62 7.92
N CYS A 175 -11.26 0.18 7.04
CA CYS A 175 -11.18 0.47 5.62
C CYS A 175 -11.38 1.96 5.33
N LEU A 176 -12.34 2.59 5.99
CA LEU A 176 -12.57 4.04 5.89
C LEU A 176 -11.40 4.85 6.43
N ALA A 177 -10.80 4.42 7.54
CA ALA A 177 -9.58 5.03 8.07
C ALA A 177 -8.44 4.93 7.04
N TRP A 178 -8.27 3.77 6.40
CA TRP A 178 -7.30 3.61 5.31
C TRP A 178 -7.61 4.52 4.11
N CYS A 179 -8.88 4.66 3.71
CA CYS A 179 -9.28 5.60 2.65
C CYS A 179 -8.91 7.03 3.00
N HIS A 180 -9.19 7.45 4.23
CA HIS A 180 -8.86 8.79 4.74
C HIS A 180 -7.34 9.04 4.73
N ASP A 181 -6.56 8.10 5.26
CA ASP A 181 -5.10 8.22 5.38
C ASP A 181 -4.39 8.29 4.02
N ASN A 182 -5.04 7.75 2.98
CA ASN A 182 -4.51 7.71 1.62
C ASN A 182 -5.28 8.61 0.64
N LYS A 183 -6.21 9.45 1.12
CA LYS A 183 -7.16 10.25 0.32
C LYS A 183 -6.54 10.98 -0.86
N SER A 184 -5.42 11.68 -0.64
CA SER A 184 -4.74 12.45 -1.69
C SER A 184 -4.21 11.57 -2.83
N LYS A 185 -3.74 10.35 -2.53
CA LYS A 185 -3.26 9.40 -3.54
C LYS A 185 -4.44 8.69 -4.22
N LEU A 186 -5.43 8.26 -3.44
CA LEU A 186 -6.63 7.61 -3.96
C LEU A 186 -7.39 8.52 -4.94
N ARG A 187 -7.47 9.82 -4.66
CA ARG A 187 -8.04 10.81 -5.59
C ARG A 187 -7.29 10.88 -6.92
N LYS A 188 -5.95 10.80 -6.90
CA LYS A 188 -5.14 10.76 -8.13
C LYS A 188 -5.33 9.46 -8.92
N LEU A 189 -5.58 8.36 -8.20
CA LEU A 189 -5.85 7.05 -8.79
C LEU A 189 -7.31 6.89 -9.26
N LYS A 190 -8.18 7.87 -8.96
CA LYS A 190 -9.64 7.81 -9.16
C LYS A 190 -10.24 6.53 -8.55
N SER A 191 -9.90 6.29 -7.29
CA SER A 191 -10.37 5.12 -6.54
C SER A 191 -11.83 5.31 -6.09
N ASN A 192 -12.66 4.29 -6.29
CA ASN A 192 -14.06 4.25 -5.85
C ASN A 192 -14.25 3.56 -4.50
N MET A 193 -13.15 3.17 -3.83
CA MET A 193 -13.18 2.34 -2.62
C MET A 193 -14.00 3.00 -1.49
N GLU A 194 -13.80 4.29 -1.23
CA GLU A 194 -14.54 5.00 -0.18
C GLU A 194 -16.04 5.01 -0.48
N PHE A 195 -16.41 5.27 -1.74
CA PHE A 195 -17.80 5.27 -2.18
C PHE A 195 -18.44 3.89 -1.99
N ASN A 196 -17.78 2.81 -2.41
CA ASN A 196 -18.31 1.46 -2.33
C ASN A 196 -18.50 0.99 -0.87
N ILE A 197 -17.61 1.39 0.05
CA ILE A 197 -17.79 1.13 1.48
C ILE A 197 -18.97 1.93 2.06
N ARG A 198 -19.11 3.22 1.72
CA ARG A 198 -20.27 4.02 2.15
C ARG A 198 -21.58 3.45 1.62
N LEU A 199 -21.56 2.95 0.38
CA LEU A 199 -22.70 2.26 -0.21
C LEU A 199 -23.06 1.00 0.58
N GLN A 200 -22.07 0.22 1.01
CA GLN A 200 -22.29 -0.97 1.82
C GLN A 200 -22.83 -0.63 3.22
N GLU A 201 -22.32 0.42 3.88
CA GLU A 201 -22.87 0.89 5.16
C GLU A 201 -24.36 1.25 5.05
N PHE A 202 -24.75 1.92 3.97
CA PHE A 202 -26.16 2.22 3.70
C PHE A 202 -26.98 0.94 3.55
N ILE A 203 -26.51 -0.03 2.76
CA ILE A 203 -27.21 -1.31 2.55
C ILE A 203 -27.40 -2.03 3.89
N GLU A 204 -26.38 -2.06 4.75
CA GLU A 204 -26.48 -2.70 6.05
C GLU A 204 -27.44 -1.98 7.00
N LEU A 205 -27.53 -0.63 6.95
CA LEU A 205 -28.54 0.11 7.70
C LEU A 205 -29.97 -0.24 7.25
N VAL A 206 -30.18 -0.42 5.95
CA VAL A 206 -31.47 -0.89 5.41
C VAL A 206 -31.74 -2.34 5.81
N ARG A 207 -30.72 -3.20 5.81
CA ARG A 207 -30.84 -4.62 6.21
C ARG A 207 -31.36 -4.78 7.64
N VAL A 208 -30.95 -3.89 8.56
CA VAL A 208 -31.42 -3.89 9.97
C VAL A 208 -32.66 -3.02 10.22
N ASP A 209 -33.38 -2.64 9.16
CA ASP A 209 -34.58 -1.79 9.17
C ASP A 209 -34.40 -0.38 9.80
N LYS A 210 -33.16 0.12 9.89
CA LYS A 210 -32.85 1.49 10.34
C LYS A 210 -32.92 2.48 9.19
N ARG A 211 -34.05 2.53 8.48
CA ARG A 211 -34.22 3.33 7.24
C ARG A 211 -33.97 4.82 7.43
N MET A 212 -34.40 5.40 8.55
CA MET A 212 -34.16 6.83 8.84
C MET A 212 -32.67 7.16 8.99
N ASP A 213 -31.89 6.25 9.58
CA ASP A 213 -30.45 6.42 9.72
C ASP A 213 -29.74 6.20 8.38
N ALA A 214 -30.24 5.28 7.54
CA ALA A 214 -29.77 5.13 6.16
C ALA A 214 -29.95 6.43 5.35
N ILE A 215 -31.10 7.10 5.47
CA ILE A 215 -31.35 8.39 4.80
C ILE A 215 -30.39 9.48 5.31
N LYS A 216 -30.17 9.57 6.63
CA LYS A 216 -29.19 10.51 7.21
C LYS A 216 -27.78 10.23 6.70
N HIS A 217 -27.39 8.96 6.61
CA HIS A 217 -26.10 8.52 6.09
C HIS A 217 -25.93 8.92 4.62
N ALA A 218 -26.90 8.61 3.77
CA ALA A 218 -26.90 8.99 2.35
C ALA A 218 -26.72 10.50 2.17
N ARG A 219 -27.51 11.33 2.89
CA ARG A 219 -27.40 12.80 2.83
C ARG A 219 -26.02 13.32 3.24
N LYS A 220 -25.36 12.64 4.18
CA LYS A 220 -24.04 13.04 4.68
C LYS A 220 -22.90 12.68 3.73
N TYR A 221 -22.98 11.53 3.05
CA TYR A 221 -21.84 10.97 2.33
C TYR A 221 -22.02 10.92 0.80
N PHE A 222 -23.24 10.71 0.28
CA PHE A 222 -23.45 10.53 -1.15
C PHE A 222 -23.37 11.84 -1.95
N GLY A 223 -23.64 12.99 -1.33
CA GLY A 223 -23.56 14.30 -2.00
C GLY A 223 -22.17 14.58 -2.62
N ASN A 224 -21.10 13.98 -2.11
CA ASN A 224 -19.76 14.13 -2.66
C ASN A 224 -19.52 13.30 -3.95
N PHE A 225 -20.47 12.45 -4.33
CA PHE A 225 -20.32 11.43 -5.39
C PHE A 225 -21.46 11.49 -6.44
N GLU A 226 -22.37 12.46 -6.33
CA GLU A 226 -23.58 12.51 -7.17
C GLU A 226 -23.26 12.56 -8.66
N ASP A 227 -22.30 13.39 -9.10
CA ASP A 227 -22.02 13.55 -10.53
C ASP A 227 -21.52 12.28 -11.24
N GLU A 228 -20.74 11.43 -10.55
CA GLU A 228 -20.12 10.23 -11.14
C GLU A 228 -20.91 8.94 -10.85
N HIS A 229 -21.65 8.89 -9.75
CA HIS A 229 -22.27 7.65 -9.23
C HIS A 229 -23.78 7.74 -9.03
N LEU A 230 -24.46 8.74 -9.61
CA LEU A 230 -25.91 8.90 -9.51
C LEU A 230 -26.71 7.61 -9.81
N PRO A 231 -26.42 6.84 -10.87
CA PRO A 231 -27.19 5.63 -11.18
C PRO A 231 -27.10 4.57 -10.07
N GLN A 232 -25.91 4.39 -9.49
CA GLN A 232 -25.67 3.46 -8.39
C GLN A 232 -26.37 3.93 -7.11
N ILE A 233 -26.30 5.23 -6.82
CA ILE A 233 -27.00 5.84 -5.67
C ILE A 233 -28.51 5.64 -5.81
N GLN A 234 -29.11 5.96 -6.96
CA GLN A 234 -30.55 5.78 -7.22
C GLN A 234 -30.98 4.33 -7.01
N ARG A 235 -30.19 3.38 -7.52
CA ARG A 235 -30.47 1.95 -7.37
C ARG A 235 -30.45 1.49 -5.92
N VAL A 236 -29.51 2.00 -5.12
CA VAL A 236 -29.43 1.65 -3.69
C VAL A 236 -30.48 2.39 -2.86
N MET A 237 -30.82 3.63 -3.20
CA MET A 237 -31.92 4.38 -2.57
C MET A 237 -33.28 3.69 -2.76
N ALA A 238 -33.48 3.01 -3.89
CA ALA A 238 -34.69 2.22 -4.11
C ALA A 238 -34.87 1.08 -3.09
N LEU A 239 -33.81 0.61 -2.42
CA LEU A 239 -33.91 -0.37 -1.33
C LEU A 239 -34.77 0.12 -0.15
N LEU A 240 -34.97 1.44 0.00
CA LEU A 240 -35.86 1.98 1.02
C LEU A 240 -37.34 1.63 0.76
N ALA A 241 -37.72 1.38 -0.50
CA ALA A 241 -39.08 1.06 -0.88
C ALA A 241 -39.38 -0.44 -0.90
N PHE A 242 -38.35 -1.29 -0.87
CA PHE A 242 -38.49 -2.75 -0.91
C PHE A 242 -38.22 -3.37 0.46
N PRO A 243 -38.83 -4.52 0.78
CA PRO A 243 -38.47 -5.30 1.95
C PRO A 243 -37.13 -6.03 1.73
N VAL A 244 -36.44 -6.39 2.82
CA VAL A 244 -35.09 -6.99 2.79
C VAL A 244 -35.10 -8.38 2.14
N ASP A 245 -36.22 -9.09 2.20
CA ASP A 245 -36.45 -10.42 1.60
C ASP A 245 -36.90 -10.35 0.12
N THR A 246 -36.78 -9.18 -0.51
CA THR A 246 -37.17 -8.98 -1.91
C THR A 246 -36.51 -10.00 -2.84
N GLN A 247 -37.32 -10.65 -3.66
CA GLN A 247 -36.85 -11.55 -4.70
C GLN A 247 -36.58 -10.83 -6.02
N LEU A 248 -36.83 -9.52 -6.08
CA LEU A 248 -36.74 -8.74 -7.30
C LEU A 248 -35.27 -8.44 -7.63
N SER A 249 -34.80 -8.96 -8.76
CA SER A 249 -33.57 -8.47 -9.38
C SER A 249 -33.83 -7.06 -9.94
N PRO A 250 -32.99 -6.05 -9.67
CA PRO A 250 -31.58 -6.17 -9.31
C PRO A 250 -31.27 -5.84 -7.83
N TYR A 251 -32.29 -5.84 -6.96
CA TYR A 251 -32.21 -5.46 -5.54
C TYR A 251 -31.81 -6.61 -4.64
N LYS A 252 -32.25 -7.84 -4.96
CA LYS A 252 -31.84 -9.07 -4.26
C LYS A 252 -30.32 -9.21 -4.17
N SER A 253 -29.60 -8.90 -5.25
CA SER A 253 -28.13 -9.01 -5.29
C SER A 253 -27.42 -7.95 -4.45
N LEU A 254 -28.08 -6.84 -4.09
CA LEU A 254 -27.51 -5.81 -3.23
C LEU A 254 -27.43 -6.26 -1.76
N PHE A 255 -28.30 -7.18 -1.32
CA PHE A 255 -28.25 -7.75 0.03
C PHE A 255 -27.36 -9.01 0.13
N ASN A 256 -26.78 -9.48 -0.97
CA ASN A 256 -25.93 -10.68 -0.96
C ASN A 256 -24.64 -10.43 -0.14
N GLU A 257 -24.30 -11.39 0.72
CA GLU A 257 -23.07 -11.36 1.53
C GLU A 257 -21.80 -11.40 0.67
N SER A 258 -21.85 -12.00 -0.54
CA SER A 258 -20.72 -12.04 -1.48
C SER A 258 -20.20 -10.66 -1.91
N ARG A 259 -20.95 -9.59 -1.60
CA ARG A 259 -20.48 -8.21 -1.78
C ARG A 259 -19.29 -7.90 -0.89
N TRP A 260 -19.23 -8.45 0.32
CA TRP A 260 -18.08 -8.26 1.21
C TRP A 260 -16.81 -8.87 0.62
N ASP A 261 -16.89 -10.06 0.03
CA ASP A 261 -15.75 -10.66 -0.69
C ASP A 261 -15.29 -9.79 -1.86
N THR A 262 -16.24 -9.19 -2.58
CA THR A 262 -15.94 -8.26 -3.68
C THR A 262 -15.24 -7.00 -3.18
N LEU A 263 -15.68 -6.44 -2.04
CA LEU A 263 -15.06 -5.27 -1.41
C LEU A 263 -13.65 -5.58 -0.89
N ILE A 264 -13.42 -6.79 -0.37
CA ILE A 264 -12.10 -7.25 0.06
C ILE A 264 -11.15 -7.34 -1.14
N GLU A 265 -11.61 -7.90 -2.26
CA GLU A 265 -10.80 -7.99 -3.47
C GLU A 265 -10.53 -6.60 -4.09
N GLU A 266 -11.54 -5.72 -4.13
CA GLU A 266 -11.37 -4.34 -4.57
C GLU A 266 -10.36 -3.59 -3.69
N PHE A 267 -10.48 -3.71 -2.37
CA PHE A 267 -9.52 -3.15 -1.42
C PHE A 267 -8.10 -3.62 -1.72
N ARG A 268 -7.92 -4.92 -1.93
CA ARG A 268 -6.61 -5.54 -2.21
C ARG A 268 -6.00 -4.96 -3.49
N GLN A 269 -6.80 -4.81 -4.54
CA GLN A 269 -6.37 -4.23 -5.81
C GLN A 269 -5.99 -2.75 -5.65
N GLU A 270 -6.81 -1.96 -4.94
CA GLU A 270 -6.53 -0.56 -4.67
C GLU A 270 -5.30 -0.37 -3.79
N ASN A 271 -5.08 -1.26 -2.82
CA ASN A 271 -3.86 -1.28 -2.00
C ASN A 271 -2.62 -1.59 -2.86
N TYR A 272 -2.69 -2.54 -3.79
CA TYR A 272 -1.59 -2.78 -4.73
C TYR A 272 -1.33 -1.59 -5.64
N ARG A 273 -2.37 -0.95 -6.18
CA ARG A 273 -2.25 0.26 -7.01
C ARG A 273 -1.61 1.42 -6.24
N LEU A 274 -1.95 1.59 -4.97
CA LEU A 274 -1.38 2.63 -4.10
C LEU A 274 0.15 2.52 -4.00
N PHE A 275 0.67 1.28 -3.94
CA PHE A 275 2.10 0.97 -3.85
C PHE A 275 2.76 0.65 -5.20
N GLN A 276 2.01 0.76 -6.31
CA GLN A 276 2.47 0.39 -7.66
C GLN A 276 2.98 -1.05 -7.74
N LEU A 277 2.33 -1.94 -6.99
CA LEU A 277 2.55 -3.37 -7.06
C LEU A 277 1.76 -3.95 -8.23
N ALA A 278 2.37 -4.90 -8.95
CA ALA A 278 1.64 -5.70 -9.92
C ALA A 278 0.58 -6.56 -9.21
N SER A 279 -0.52 -6.87 -9.92
CA SER A 279 -1.57 -7.76 -9.44
C SER A 279 -1.03 -9.18 -9.24
N GLN A 280 -0.20 -9.64 -10.17
CA GLN A 280 0.53 -10.91 -10.05
C GLN A 280 1.83 -10.74 -9.27
N SER A 281 2.18 -11.74 -8.47
CA SER A 281 3.47 -11.77 -7.78
C SER A 281 4.63 -11.93 -8.78
N VAL A 282 5.75 -11.26 -8.50
CA VAL A 282 7.00 -11.40 -9.27
C VAL A 282 7.45 -12.86 -9.33
N PHE A 283 7.24 -13.62 -8.25
CA PHE A 283 7.53 -15.05 -8.17
C PHE A 283 6.75 -15.86 -9.22
N ALA A 284 5.43 -15.70 -9.28
CA ALA A 284 4.58 -16.42 -10.21
C ALA A 284 4.97 -16.13 -11.67
N VAL A 285 5.25 -14.86 -12.00
CA VAL A 285 5.68 -14.47 -13.35
C VAL A 285 7.03 -15.11 -13.70
N ALA A 286 8.00 -15.06 -12.79
CA ALA A 286 9.31 -15.67 -13.02
C ALA A 286 9.23 -17.20 -13.16
N LEU A 287 8.38 -17.85 -12.34
CA LEU A 287 8.14 -19.29 -12.42
C LEU A 287 7.48 -19.67 -13.76
N GLN A 288 6.45 -18.95 -14.18
CA GLN A 288 5.79 -19.15 -15.46
C GLN A 288 6.76 -18.97 -16.63
N ALA A 289 7.59 -17.93 -16.61
CA ALA A 289 8.61 -17.70 -17.62
C ALA A 289 9.65 -18.85 -17.65
N GLY A 290 10.10 -19.31 -16.49
CA GLY A 290 11.02 -20.44 -16.37
C GLY A 290 10.43 -21.75 -16.89
N LEU A 291 9.17 -22.05 -16.54
CA LEU A 291 8.46 -23.22 -17.05
C LEU A 291 8.24 -23.15 -18.57
N SER A 292 7.92 -21.97 -19.10
CA SER A 292 7.79 -21.77 -20.56
C SER A 292 9.12 -21.99 -21.28
N ALA A 293 10.23 -21.49 -20.72
CA ALA A 293 11.57 -21.71 -21.29
C ALA A 293 11.99 -23.19 -21.29
N LEU A 294 11.57 -23.96 -20.29
CA LEU A 294 11.80 -25.41 -20.24
C LEU A 294 10.93 -26.18 -21.24
N LYS A 295 9.72 -25.69 -21.52
CA LYS A 295 8.79 -26.29 -22.48
C LYS A 295 9.17 -26.01 -23.94
N THR A 296 9.95 -24.97 -24.21
CA THR A 296 10.47 -24.69 -25.54
C THR A 296 11.74 -25.52 -25.80
N PRO A 297 11.70 -26.54 -26.68
CA PRO A 297 12.94 -27.19 -27.13
C PRO A 297 13.77 -26.16 -27.90
N TYR A 298 14.95 -25.82 -27.38
CA TYR A 298 15.91 -24.97 -28.09
C TYR A 298 16.34 -25.65 -29.41
N PRO A 299 16.22 -25.01 -30.59
CA PRO A 299 16.68 -25.60 -31.84
C PRO A 299 18.14 -25.19 -32.12
N PHE A 300 19.14 -25.73 -31.40
CA PHE A 300 20.56 -25.46 -31.70
C PHE A 300 21.53 -26.64 -31.43
N ILE A 301 21.08 -27.90 -31.54
CA ILE A 301 22.00 -29.06 -31.64
C ILE A 301 21.67 -29.90 -32.89
N THR A 302 21.59 -29.25 -34.05
CA THR A 302 21.67 -29.90 -35.38
C THR A 302 22.45 -29.05 -36.36
N LEU A 303 23.59 -28.50 -35.92
CA LEU A 303 24.65 -28.06 -36.82
C LEU A 303 25.95 -28.71 -36.34
N ASN A 304 26.49 -29.57 -37.20
CA ASN A 304 27.67 -30.41 -37.05
C ASN A 304 27.54 -31.68 -36.21
N LEU A 305 27.17 -32.79 -36.88
CA LEU A 305 28.09 -33.92 -37.11
C LEU A 305 27.29 -35.04 -37.80
N LYS A 306 27.87 -35.59 -38.88
CA LYS A 306 27.36 -36.63 -39.79
C LYS A 306 26.54 -36.11 -40.97
N HIS A 307 27.23 -35.73 -42.04
CA HIS A 307 27.10 -36.33 -43.38
C HIS A 307 28.35 -35.95 -44.20
N TYR A 308 29.50 -36.44 -43.73
CA TYR A 308 30.69 -36.67 -44.55
C TYR A 308 30.94 -38.17 -44.49
N ILE A 309 30.23 -38.96 -45.30
CA ILE A 309 30.66 -40.27 -45.77
C ILE A 309 30.17 -40.42 -47.23
N HIS A 310 31.16 -40.59 -48.10
CA HIS A 310 31.11 -40.89 -49.54
C HIS A 310 30.28 -42.13 -49.90
N PHE A 311 29.68 -42.13 -51.11
CA PHE A 311 29.68 -43.20 -52.14
C PHE A 311 28.89 -42.65 -53.35
N GLU A 312 29.53 -42.03 -54.36
CA GLU A 312 30.09 -42.58 -55.62
C GLU A 312 29.11 -42.55 -56.84
N PRO A 313 29.63 -42.52 -58.08
CA PRO A 313 29.06 -41.81 -59.23
C PRO A 313 28.28 -42.69 -60.20
N ILE A 314 27.35 -42.11 -60.97
CA ILE A 314 26.87 -42.73 -62.22
C ILE A 314 26.75 -41.67 -63.32
N LEU A 315 27.66 -41.80 -64.30
CA LEU A 315 27.56 -41.28 -65.66
C LEU A 315 26.36 -41.90 -66.39
N LYS A 316 25.54 -41.06 -67.02
CA LYS A 316 25.09 -41.18 -68.42
C LYS A 316 24.45 -39.89 -68.89
#